data_AF-A0A4Q3APU0-F1
#
_entry.id   AF-A0A4Q3APU0-F1
#
_cell.length_a   1.000
_cell.length_b   1.000
_cell.length_c   1.000
_cell.angle_alpha   90.00
_cell.angle_beta   90.00
_cell.angle_gamma   90.00
#
_symmetry.space_group_name_H-M   'P 1'
#
loop_
_entity.id
_entity.type
_entity.pdbx_description
1 polymer ?
#
loop_
_entity_poly.entity_id
_entity_poly.type
_entity_poly.pdbx_seq_one_letter_code
_entity_poly.pdbx_strand_id
1 'polypeptide(L)'
;MSAKTSAARGAAFFAALAATGNQALACERARVSRSWVGLHAREEPGFRAAMDAAIAEARASFDKLRTSGGGARPAAAWRAQDGEELVVRGTNGRRVQVARARLKQWTPRTEARFLARLAATCNVKAACAAVAMS
;
A
#
# COMPACT_ATOMS: atom_id res chain seq x y z
N MET A 1 1.55 -35.72 14.66
CA MET A 1 1.08 -34.76 13.63
C MET A 1 -0.43 -34.65 13.73
N SER A 2 -0.96 -33.56 14.30
CA SER A 2 -2.40 -33.41 14.59
C SER A 2 -3.18 -33.07 13.32
N ALA A 3 -4.14 -33.92 12.96
CA ALA A 3 -4.98 -33.84 11.77
C ALA A 3 -6.01 -32.68 11.75
N LYS A 4 -5.79 -31.60 12.50
CA LYS A 4 -6.73 -30.45 12.60
C LYS A 4 -6.30 -29.20 11.82
N THR A 5 -5.21 -29.28 11.08
CA THR A 5 -4.82 -28.29 10.08
C THR A 5 -4.73 -28.96 8.73
N SER A 6 -5.73 -28.75 7.86
CA SER A 6 -5.56 -29.22 6.49
C SER A 6 -4.41 -28.44 5.86
N ALA A 7 -3.39 -29.14 5.36
CA ALA A 7 -2.28 -28.55 4.64
C ALA A 7 -2.76 -27.56 3.56
N ALA A 8 -3.95 -27.81 3.00
CA ALA A 8 -4.68 -26.92 2.10
C ALA A 8 -4.94 -25.50 2.66
N ARG A 9 -5.33 -25.35 3.94
CA ARG A 9 -5.54 -24.02 4.56
C ARG A 9 -4.22 -23.27 4.76
N GLY A 10 -3.16 -23.99 5.13
CA GLY A 10 -1.81 -23.42 5.21
C GLY A 10 -1.32 -22.92 3.85
N ALA A 11 -1.46 -23.75 2.80
CA ALA A 11 -1.11 -23.37 1.43
C ALA A 11 -1.92 -22.17 0.94
N ALA A 12 -3.24 -22.14 1.19
CA ALA A 12 -4.10 -21.01 0.84
C ALA A 12 -3.69 -19.72 1.58
N PHE A 13 -3.31 -19.83 2.86
CA PHE A 13 -2.81 -18.71 3.64
C PHE A 13 -1.52 -18.15 3.05
N PHE A 14 -0.53 -18.99 2.77
CA PHE A 14 0.75 -18.52 2.21
C PHE A 14 0.60 -17.96 0.80
N ALA A 15 -0.23 -18.55 -0.05
CA ALA A 15 -0.53 -18.00 -1.37
C ALA A 15 -1.19 -16.61 -1.26
N ALA A 16 -2.16 -16.45 -0.35
CA ALA A 16 -2.80 -15.15 -0.11
C ALA A 16 -1.84 -14.13 0.52
N LEU A 17 -0.91 -14.58 1.38
CA LEU A 17 0.09 -13.74 2.01
C LEU A 17 1.15 -13.26 1.02
N ALA A 18 1.66 -14.13 0.15
CA ALA A 18 2.60 -13.76 -0.91
C ALA A 18 1.99 -12.78 -1.91
N ALA A 19 0.70 -12.91 -2.21
CA ALA A 19 0.00 -12.01 -3.11
C ALA A 19 -0.29 -10.61 -2.52
N THR A 20 -0.46 -10.50 -1.20
CA THR A 20 -1.00 -9.28 -0.57
C THR A 20 -0.06 -8.61 0.43
N GLY A 21 0.88 -9.36 1.01
CA GLY A 21 1.69 -8.93 2.16
C GLY A 21 0.87 -8.61 3.42
N ASN A 22 -0.44 -8.83 3.43
CA ASN A 22 -1.35 -8.46 4.51
C ASN A 22 -1.88 -9.70 5.22
N GLN A 23 -1.45 -9.93 6.45
CA GLN A 23 -1.83 -11.10 7.23
C GLN A 23 -3.33 -11.18 7.54
N ALA A 24 -4.01 -10.06 7.79
CA ALA A 24 -5.45 -10.07 8.07
C ALA A 24 -6.25 -10.51 6.84
N LEU A 25 -5.92 -9.94 5.68
CA LEU A 25 -6.55 -10.30 4.41
C LEU A 25 -6.21 -11.76 4.00
N ALA A 26 -4.99 -12.21 4.27
CA ALA A 26 -4.58 -13.60 4.04
C ALA A 26 -5.36 -14.58 4.94
N CYS A 27 -5.60 -14.21 6.21
CA CYS A 27 -6.42 -14.98 7.13
C CYS A 27 -7.87 -15.13 6.62
N GLU A 28 -8.48 -14.02 6.20
CA GLU A 28 -9.85 -14.02 5.65
C GLU A 28 -9.96 -14.92 4.41
N ARG A 29 -9.02 -14.78 3.46
CA ARG A 29 -8.99 -15.56 2.22
C ARG A 29 -8.79 -17.06 2.46
N ALA A 30 -7.95 -17.42 3.42
CA ALA A 30 -7.69 -18.80 3.80
C ALA A 30 -8.72 -19.37 4.80
N ARG A 31 -9.66 -18.54 5.26
CA ARG A 31 -10.66 -18.88 6.30
C ARG A 31 -10.00 -19.43 7.57
N VAL A 32 -8.91 -18.78 8.00
CA VAL A 32 -8.20 -19.08 9.26
C VAL A 32 -8.24 -17.86 10.18
N SER A 33 -8.12 -18.08 11.49
CA SER A 33 -8.09 -16.98 12.46
C SER A 33 -6.66 -16.44 12.67
N ARG A 34 -6.53 -15.19 13.10
CA ARG A 34 -5.22 -14.62 13.47
C ARG A 34 -4.58 -15.37 14.64
N SER A 35 -5.38 -15.82 15.60
CA SER A 35 -4.92 -16.62 16.73
C SER A 35 -4.35 -17.97 16.27
N TRP A 36 -4.96 -18.58 15.25
CA TRP A 36 -4.43 -19.80 14.63
C TRP A 36 -3.05 -19.54 14.01
N VAL A 37 -2.90 -18.48 13.21
CA VAL A 37 -1.59 -18.11 12.63
C VAL A 37 -0.55 -17.85 13.72
N GLY A 38 -0.92 -17.13 14.78
CA GLY A 38 -0.03 -16.84 15.90
C GLY A 38 0.42 -18.08 16.66
N LEU A 39 -0.47 -19.05 16.85
CA LEU A 39 -0.16 -20.33 17.48
C LEU A 39 0.87 -21.12 16.65
N HIS A 40 0.60 -21.29 15.36
CA HIS A 40 1.50 -22.02 14.46
C HIS A 40 2.86 -21.33 14.29
N ALA A 41 2.89 -20.00 14.19
CA ALA A 41 4.15 -19.26 14.11
C ALA A 41 5.00 -19.37 15.38
N ARG A 42 4.39 -19.63 16.55
CA ARG A 42 5.09 -19.81 17.82
C ARG A 42 5.58 -21.25 18.01
N GLU A 43 4.75 -22.22 17.65
CA GLU A 43 5.01 -23.65 17.88
C GLU A 43 5.84 -24.31 16.77
N GLU A 44 5.83 -23.73 15.57
CA GLU A 44 6.47 -24.30 14.40
C GLU A 44 7.45 -23.30 13.75
N PRO A 45 8.76 -23.44 13.99
CA PRO A 45 9.77 -22.57 13.38
C PRO A 45 9.71 -22.55 11.85
N GLY A 46 9.36 -23.68 11.21
CA GLY A 46 9.19 -23.78 9.77
C GLY A 46 8.02 -22.92 9.24
N PHE A 47 6.92 -22.84 10.00
CA PHE A 47 5.79 -21.98 9.67
C PHE A 47 6.18 -20.50 9.72
N ARG A 48 6.95 -20.12 10.75
CA ARG A 48 7.48 -18.77 10.89
C ARG A 48 8.38 -18.39 9.71
N ALA A 49 9.32 -19.26 9.36
CA ALA A 49 10.22 -19.05 8.23
C ALA A 49 9.47 -18.90 6.89
N ALA A 50 8.46 -19.74 6.65
CA ALA A 50 7.62 -19.65 5.47
C ALA A 50 6.82 -18.33 5.41
N MET A 51 6.35 -17.84 6.56
CA MET A 51 5.64 -16.57 6.66
C MET A 51 6.55 -15.39 6.34
N ASP A 52 7.76 -15.38 6.90
CA ASP A 52 8.74 -14.33 6.63
C ASP A 52 9.16 -14.33 5.14
N ALA A 53 9.31 -15.51 4.53
CA ALA A 53 9.57 -15.65 3.10
C ALA A 53 8.43 -15.10 2.21
N ALA A 54 7.18 -15.45 2.52
CA ALA A 54 6.02 -14.94 1.77
C ALA A 54 5.88 -13.41 1.86
N ILE A 55 6.20 -12.82 3.02
CA ILE A 55 6.22 -11.36 3.20
C ILE A 55 7.33 -10.72 2.35
N ALA A 56 8.51 -11.34 2.29
CA ALA A 56 9.61 -10.86 1.46
C ALA A 56 9.26 -10.90 -0.04
N GLU A 57 8.61 -11.97 -0.50
CA GLU A 57 8.14 -12.12 -1.88
C GLU A 57 7.09 -11.05 -2.26
N ALA A 58 6.12 -10.79 -1.37
CA ALA A 58 5.13 -9.75 -1.57
C ALA A 58 5.80 -8.37 -1.73
N ARG A 59 6.77 -8.05 -0.86
CA ARG A 59 7.54 -6.80 -0.94
C ARG A 59 8.29 -6.67 -2.26
N ALA A 60 8.99 -7.72 -2.69
CA ALA A 60 9.71 -7.71 -3.96
C ALA A 60 8.78 -7.51 -5.16
N SER A 61 7.57 -8.09 -5.14
CA SER A 61 6.56 -7.91 -6.18
C SER A 61 6.03 -6.48 -6.23
N PHE A 62 5.78 -5.86 -5.06
CA PHE A 62 5.36 -4.46 -5.00
C PHE A 62 6.48 -3.50 -5.42
N ASP A 63 7.73 -3.80 -5.13
CA ASP A 63 8.86 -3.01 -5.62
C ASP A 63 9.00 -3.06 -7.14
N LYS A 64 8.80 -4.23 -7.75
CA LYS A 64 8.73 -4.36 -9.22
C LYS A 64 7.58 -3.53 -9.80
N LEU A 65 6.38 -3.59 -9.22
CA LEU A 65 5.24 -2.78 -9.67
C LEU A 65 5.49 -1.27 -9.49
N ARG A 66 6.19 -0.87 -8.44
CA ARG A 66 6.57 0.53 -8.20
C ARG A 66 7.54 1.04 -9.26
N THR A 67 8.47 0.20 -9.71
CA THR A 67 9.45 0.57 -10.76
C THR A 67 8.88 0.43 -12.16
N SER A 68 7.94 -0.50 -12.39
CA SER A 68 7.30 -0.75 -13.69
C SER A 68 5.99 0.01 -13.90
N GLY A 69 5.49 0.70 -12.88
CA GLY A 69 4.21 1.43 -12.85
C GLY A 69 4.18 2.69 -13.72
N GLY A 70 4.46 2.55 -15.01
CA GLY A 70 4.22 3.52 -16.06
C GLY A 70 2.75 3.54 -16.47
N GLY A 71 1.84 3.91 -15.57
CA GLY A 71 0.58 4.49 -16.04
C GLY A 71 0.91 5.76 -16.80
N ALA A 72 0.31 5.97 -17.99
CA ALA A 72 0.51 7.15 -18.84
C ALA A 72 0.10 8.43 -18.10
N ARG A 73 0.96 8.87 -17.18
CA ARG A 73 0.86 10.11 -16.46
C ARG A 73 1.22 11.19 -17.48
N PRO A 74 0.38 12.23 -17.68
CA PRO A 74 0.79 13.36 -18.50
C PRO A 74 2.13 13.86 -18.01
N ALA A 75 3.01 14.18 -18.97
CA ALA A 75 4.40 14.53 -18.73
C ALA A 75 4.51 15.57 -17.60
N ALA A 76 5.53 15.44 -16.76
CA ALA A 76 5.68 16.26 -15.56
C ALA A 76 5.62 17.77 -15.84
N ALA A 77 6.06 18.20 -17.03
CA ALA A 77 6.02 19.57 -17.51
C ALA A 77 4.60 20.17 -17.60
N TRP A 78 3.56 19.35 -17.76
CA TRP A 78 2.18 19.80 -17.95
C TRP A 78 1.43 19.99 -16.63
N ARG A 79 2.06 19.66 -15.50
CA ARG A 79 1.44 19.68 -14.17
C ARG A 79 1.75 20.95 -13.38
N ALA A 80 2.67 21.77 -13.89
CA ALA A 80 3.10 22.98 -13.23
C ALA A 80 3.16 24.13 -14.23
N GLN A 81 2.84 25.32 -13.74
CA GLN A 81 3.10 26.57 -14.45
C GLN A 81 3.94 27.43 -13.50
N ASP A 82 5.09 27.92 -13.97
CA ASP A 82 6.06 28.69 -13.16
C ASP A 82 6.52 27.95 -11.88
N GLY A 83 6.58 26.61 -11.91
CA GLY A 83 6.97 25.78 -10.77
C GLY A 83 5.85 25.48 -9.77
N GLU A 84 4.66 26.06 -9.94
CA GLU A 84 3.50 25.84 -9.08
C GLU A 84 2.57 24.77 -9.66
N GLU A 85 2.15 23.81 -8.84
CA GLU A 85 1.26 22.73 -9.25
C GLU A 85 -0.12 23.28 -9.67
N LEU A 86 -0.62 22.82 -10.81
CA LEU A 86 -1.94 23.18 -11.31
C LEU A 86 -3.00 22.21 -10.79
N VAL A 87 -4.13 22.76 -10.36
CA VAL A 87 -5.32 22.04 -9.91
C VAL A 87 -6.50 22.42 -10.78
N VAL A 88 -7.32 21.42 -11.09
CA VAL A 88 -8.58 21.63 -11.81
C VAL A 88 -9.69 21.93 -10.81
N ARG A 89 -10.43 23.02 -11.04
CA ARG A 89 -11.59 23.45 -10.26
C ARG A 89 -12.85 23.36 -11.10
N GLY A 90 -13.91 22.87 -10.48
CA GLY A 90 -15.24 22.72 -11.08
C GLY A 90 -15.66 21.27 -11.21
N THR A 91 -16.92 21.00 -10.86
CA THR A 91 -17.63 19.74 -11.07
C THR A 91 -19.08 20.06 -11.46
N ASN A 92 -19.78 19.10 -12.11
CA ASN A 92 -21.20 19.14 -12.48
C ASN A 92 -21.69 20.44 -13.16
N GLY A 93 -21.55 20.51 -14.48
CA GLY A 93 -22.22 21.52 -15.32
C GLY A 93 -21.65 22.94 -15.26
N ARG A 94 -20.65 23.20 -14.42
CA ARG A 94 -19.92 24.48 -14.36
C ARG A 94 -18.69 24.46 -15.28
N ARG A 95 -18.28 25.62 -15.79
CA ARG A 95 -17.03 25.77 -16.57
C ARG A 95 -15.84 25.27 -15.75
N VAL A 96 -15.07 24.35 -16.32
CA VAL A 96 -13.82 23.86 -15.76
C VAL A 96 -12.80 25.00 -15.75
N GLN A 97 -12.16 25.23 -14.61
CA GLN A 97 -11.11 26.23 -14.42
C GLN A 97 -9.82 25.55 -14.00
N VAL A 98 -8.70 25.89 -14.64
CA VAL A 98 -7.36 25.48 -14.20
C VAL A 98 -6.79 26.61 -13.34
N ALA A 99 -6.33 26.30 -12.14
CA ALA A 99 -5.78 27.26 -11.20
C ALA A 99 -4.51 26.72 -10.53
N ARG A 100 -3.69 27.61 -9.96
CA ARG A 100 -2.57 27.22 -9.11
C ARG A 100 -3.08 26.60 -7.78
N ALA A 101 -2.34 25.63 -7.28
CA ALA A 101 -2.59 24.99 -5.99
C ALA A 101 -2.45 26.02 -4.87
N ARG A 102 -3.38 26.00 -3.90
CA ARG A 102 -3.32 26.85 -2.71
C ARG A 102 -2.35 26.27 -1.68
N LEU A 103 -1.88 27.12 -0.78
CA LEU A 103 -1.11 26.72 0.39
C LEU A 103 -1.90 25.69 1.22
N LYS A 104 -1.26 24.59 1.62
CA LYS A 104 -1.88 23.44 2.31
C LYS A 104 -3.06 22.79 1.55
N GLN A 105 -3.10 22.90 0.22
CA GLN A 105 -4.08 22.17 -0.57
C GLN A 105 -3.62 20.73 -0.82
N TRP A 106 -4.54 19.78 -0.61
CA TRP A 106 -4.33 18.41 -1.09
C TRP A 106 -4.34 18.38 -2.61
N THR A 107 -3.17 18.12 -3.18
CA THR A 107 -2.98 17.83 -4.60
C THR A 107 -2.60 16.37 -4.78
N PRO A 108 -2.75 15.79 -5.99
CA PRO A 108 -2.30 14.42 -6.25
C PRO A 108 -0.82 14.18 -5.93
N ARG A 109 0.04 15.20 -6.06
CA ARG A 109 1.46 15.10 -5.70
C ARG A 109 1.67 15.13 -4.19
N THR A 110 0.97 16.02 -3.48
CA THR A 110 0.96 16.06 -2.01
C THR A 110 0.45 14.75 -1.44
N GLU A 111 -0.62 14.19 -2.01
CA GLU A 111 -1.15 12.87 -1.70
C GLU A 111 -0.12 11.77 -1.95
N ALA A 112 0.49 11.71 -3.13
CA ALA A 112 1.51 10.71 -3.43
C ALA A 112 2.71 10.78 -2.48
N ARG A 113 3.19 11.98 -2.12
CA ARG A 113 4.27 12.17 -1.15
C ARG A 113 3.85 11.78 0.26
N PHE A 114 2.62 12.12 0.64
CA PHE A 114 2.06 11.76 1.93
C PHE A 114 1.96 10.24 2.07
N LEU A 115 1.36 9.58 1.07
CA LEU A 115 1.21 8.13 1.05
C LEU A 115 2.57 7.43 1.00
N ALA A 116 3.54 7.94 0.24
CA ALA A 116 4.90 7.41 0.25
C ALA A 116 5.56 7.53 1.63
N ARG A 117 5.39 8.68 2.30
CA ARG A 117 5.94 8.88 3.65
C ARG A 117 5.22 8.03 4.68
N LEU A 118 3.90 7.93 4.58
CA LEU A 118 3.07 7.10 5.44
C LEU A 118 3.40 5.61 5.28
N ALA A 119 3.60 5.14 4.04
CA ALA A 119 4.03 3.77 3.78
C ALA A 119 5.44 3.48 4.34
N ALA A 120 6.33 4.48 4.33
CA ALA A 120 7.69 4.32 4.84
C ALA A 120 7.78 4.36 6.37
N THR A 121 6.92 5.13 7.05
CA THR A 121 7.04 5.40 8.49
C THR A 121 5.89 4.84 9.32
N CYS A 122 4.78 4.46 8.69
CA CYS A 122 3.49 4.15 9.32
C CYS A 122 3.03 5.22 10.34
N ASN A 123 3.55 6.45 10.25
CA ASN A 123 3.30 7.54 11.20
C ASN A 123 2.67 8.73 10.48
N VAL A 124 1.39 8.94 10.76
CA VAL A 124 0.57 9.99 10.12
C VAL A 124 1.10 11.39 10.42
N LYS A 125 1.54 11.69 11.65
CA LYS A 125 2.06 13.03 12.01
C LYS A 125 3.35 13.35 11.26
N ALA A 126 4.25 12.37 11.17
CA ALA A 126 5.48 12.49 10.39
C ALA A 126 5.21 12.58 8.88
N ALA A 127 4.17 11.91 8.38
CA ALA A 127 3.73 12.02 6.99
C ALA A 127 3.13 13.40 6.67
N CYS A 128 2.27 13.94 7.54
CA CYS A 128 1.69 15.28 7.36
C CYS A 128 2.74 16.40 7.39
N ALA A 129 3.70 16.34 8.33
CA ALA A 129 4.79 17.30 8.40
C ALA A 129 5.66 17.28 7.13
N ALA A 130 5.94 16.10 6.58
CA ALA A 130 6.76 15.93 5.38
C ALA A 130 6.12 16.49 4.09
N VAL A 131 4.82 16.75 4.11
CA VAL A 131 4.08 17.36 3.00
C VAL A 131 3.58 18.78 3.32
N ALA A 132 4.06 19.39 4.41
CA ALA A 132 3.65 20.72 4.88
C ALA A 132 2.14 20.87 5.11
N MET A 133 1.49 19.78 5.55
CA MET A 133 0.06 19.71 5.84
C MET A 133 -0.25 19.77 7.35
N SER A 134 0.73 20.11 8.19
CA SER A 134 0.56 20.40 9.63
C SER A 134 0.33 21.89 9.88
#